data_AF-A0A3A1WT86-F1
#
_entry.id   AF-A0A3A1WT86-F1
#
_cell.length_a   1.000
_cell.length_b   1.000
_cell.length_c   1.000
_cell.angle_alpha   90.00
_cell.angle_beta   90.00
_cell.angle_gamma   90.00
#
_symmetry.space_group_name_H-M   'P 1'
#
loop_
_entity.id
_entity.type
_entity.pdbx_description
1 polymer ?
#
loop_
_entity_poly.entity_id
_entity_poly.type
_entity_poly.pdbx_seq_one_letter_code
_entity_poly.pdbx_strand_id
1 'polypeptide(L)'
;PVAIIGTRDLQVQGQIIPAKGKTQAIYGEPIQVERVKDESEITHERLREITDQITRAIQQMSGQEYVDEYAQTVKERMRQAAKDNQANKQ
;
A
#
# COMPACT_ATOMS: atom_id res chain seq x y z
N PRO A 1 -9.87 2.67 9.98
CA PRO A 1 -9.11 2.21 8.79
C PRO A 1 -9.97 2.42 7.54
N VAL A 2 -9.37 2.75 6.38
CA VAL A 2 -10.13 2.98 5.14
C VAL A 2 -9.47 2.22 3.99
N ALA A 3 -10.26 1.43 3.27
CA ALA A 3 -9.85 0.76 2.03
C ALA A 3 -10.38 1.53 0.82
N ILE A 4 -9.50 1.88 -0.12
CA ILE A 4 -9.86 2.55 -1.37
C ILE A 4 -9.66 1.58 -2.53
N ILE A 5 -10.72 1.30 -3.28
CA ILE A 5 -10.78 0.29 -4.34
C ILE A 5 -11.03 0.97 -5.69
N GLY A 6 -10.40 0.44 -6.74
CA GLY A 6 -10.56 0.88 -8.13
C GLY A 6 -9.66 2.05 -8.56
N THR A 7 -8.99 2.74 -7.62
CA THR A 7 -8.12 3.88 -7.97
C THR A 7 -6.88 3.47 -8.74
N ARG A 8 -6.32 2.28 -8.49
CA ARG A 8 -5.12 1.78 -9.17
C ARG A 8 -5.30 1.66 -10.69
N ASP A 9 -6.51 1.25 -11.11
CA ASP A 9 -6.81 1.04 -12.54
C ASP A 9 -7.20 2.36 -13.23
N LEU A 10 -7.82 3.29 -12.48
CA LEU A 10 -8.24 4.59 -13.03
C LEU A 10 -7.12 5.61 -13.08
N GLN A 11 -6.15 5.52 -12.18
CA GLN A 11 -5.02 6.44 -12.08
C GLN A 11 -3.71 5.66 -12.16
N VAL A 12 -3.42 5.15 -13.36
CA VAL A 12 -2.14 4.47 -13.62
C VAL A 12 -0.97 5.45 -13.50
N GLN A 13 0.20 4.93 -13.13
CA GLN A 13 1.38 5.77 -12.92
C GLN A 13 1.76 6.52 -14.21
N GLY A 14 1.88 7.85 -14.12
CA GLY A 14 2.22 8.71 -15.26
C GLY A 14 1.02 9.33 -15.98
N GLN A 15 -0.21 8.94 -15.62
CA GLN A 15 -1.43 9.54 -16.15
C GLN A 15 -1.82 10.77 -15.32
N ILE A 16 -2.03 11.92 -15.98
CA ILE A 16 -2.40 13.18 -15.32
C ILE A 16 -3.91 13.21 -15.03
N ILE A 17 -4.74 12.85 -16.01
CA ILE A 17 -6.20 12.87 -15.90
C ILE A 17 -6.69 11.43 -15.72
N PRO A 18 -7.40 11.09 -14.63
CA PRO A 18 -7.90 9.74 -14.40
C PRO A 18 -8.83 9.21 -15.51
N ALA A 19 -8.84 7.90 -15.71
CA ALA A 19 -9.79 7.25 -16.60
C ALA A 19 -11.20 7.26 -16.00
N LYS A 20 -12.22 7.12 -16.87
CA LYS A 20 -13.61 6.99 -16.44
C LYS A 20 -13.82 5.63 -15.77
N GLY A 21 -14.46 5.62 -14.60
CA GLY A 21 -14.83 4.40 -13.90
C GLY A 21 -15.41 4.68 -12.51
N LYS A 22 -15.43 3.65 -11.67
CA LYS A 22 -15.97 3.73 -10.30
C LYS A 22 -14.87 3.46 -9.29
N THR A 23 -14.89 4.24 -8.22
CA THR A 23 -14.08 4.01 -7.01
C THR A 23 -15.01 3.75 -5.84
N GLN A 24 -14.49 3.05 -4.83
CA GLN A 24 -15.20 2.80 -3.58
C GLN A 24 -14.28 3.07 -2.40
N ALA A 25 -14.81 3.72 -1.37
CA ALA A 25 -14.19 3.83 -0.07
C ALA A 25 -14.97 2.98 0.93
N ILE A 26 -14.30 2.02 1.57
CA ILE A 26 -14.87 1.18 2.62
C ILE A 26 -14.27 1.63 3.94
N TYR A 27 -15.14 2.06 4.87
CA TYR A 27 -14.77 2.47 6.21
C TYR A 27 -14.87 1.26 7.14
N GLY A 28 -13.76 0.93 7.81
CA GLY A 28 -13.73 -0.13 8.80
C GLY A 28 -13.99 0.35 10.21
N GLU A 29 -14.19 -0.61 11.11
CA GLU A 29 -14.38 -0.37 12.53
C GLU A 29 -13.23 0.46 13.15
N PRO A 30 -13.54 1.37 14.09
CA PRO A 30 -12.52 2.13 14.80
C PRO A 30 -11.54 1.23 15.56
N ILE A 31 -10.24 1.47 15.36
CA ILE A 31 -9.18 0.83 16.14
C ILE A 31 -8.94 1.68 17.38
N GLN A 32 -9.14 1.11 18.56
CA GLN A 32 -8.89 1.79 19.82
C GLN A 32 -7.39 1.79 20.10
N VAL A 33 -6.84 2.97 20.36
CA VAL A 33 -5.45 3.16 20.75
C VAL A 33 -5.43 3.81 22.11
N GLU A 34 -4.78 3.15 23.07
CA GLU A 34 -4.62 3.70 24.41
C GLU A 34 -3.72 4.93 24.38
N ARG A 35 -4.12 5.97 25.12
CA ARG A 35 -3.27 7.14 25.32
C ARG A 35 -2.16 6.79 26.30
N VAL A 36 -0.93 7.04 25.88
CA VAL A 36 0.23 6.99 26.77
C VAL A 36 0.16 8.13 27.79
N LYS A 37 0.70 7.91 28.99
CA LYS A 37 0.76 8.94 30.04
C LYS A 37 2.09 9.69 30.00
N ASP A 38 3.14 9.02 29.54
CA ASP A 38 4.49 9.54 29.38
C ASP A 38 5.02 9.28 27.96
N GLU A 39 5.83 10.18 27.41
CA GLU A 39 6.41 10.03 26.07
C GLU A 39 7.40 8.85 25.96
N SER A 40 8.01 8.44 27.07
CA SER A 40 8.90 7.27 27.14
C SER A 40 8.18 5.95 26.81
N GLU A 41 6.86 5.91 26.91
CA GLU A 41 6.03 4.76 26.52
C GLU A 41 5.83 4.66 24.99
N ILE A 42 6.16 5.70 24.23
CA ILE A 42 6.08 5.72 22.77
C ILE A 42 7.30 5.00 22.18
N THR A 43 7.27 3.68 22.21
CA THR A 43 8.34 2.85 21.65
C THR A 43 8.13 2.56 20.16
N HIS A 44 9.21 2.26 19.45
CA HIS A 44 9.14 1.82 18.06
C HIS A 44 8.26 0.56 17.89
N GLU A 45 8.37 -0.37 18.84
CA GLU A 45 7.59 -1.62 18.84
C GLU A 45 6.09 -1.35 18.97
N ARG A 46 5.69 -0.41 19.84
CA ARG A 46 4.29 -0.02 20.00
C ARG A 46 3.73 0.63 18.74
N LEU A 47 4.48 1.54 18.12
CA LEU A 47 4.07 2.17 16.87
C LEU A 47 3.95 1.14 15.73
N ARG A 48 4.86 0.17 15.69
CA ARG A 48 4.81 -0.93 14.72
C ARG A 48 3.58 -1.80 14.93
N GLU A 49 3.27 -2.18 16.15
CA GLU A 49 2.07 -2.97 16.49
C GLU A 49 0.78 -2.29 16.00
N ILE A 50 0.63 -0.98 16.28
CA ILE A 50 -0.52 -0.19 15.83
C ILE A 50 -0.59 -0.12 14.30
N THR A 51 0.56 0.11 13.65
CA THR A 51 0.64 0.18 12.19
C THR A 51 0.27 -1.14 11.54
N ASP A 52 0.75 -2.25 12.09
CA ASP A 52 0.46 -3.59 11.61
C ASP A 52 -1.03 -3.94 11.78
N GLN A 53 -1.64 -3.50 12.88
CA GLN A 53 -3.08 -3.65 13.10
C GLN A 53 -3.91 -2.89 12.06
N ILE A 54 -3.57 -1.63 11.78
CA ILE A 54 -4.23 -0.82 10.74
C ILE A 54 -4.07 -1.48 9.37
N THR A 55 -2.85 -1.95 9.06
CA THR A 55 -2.52 -2.58 7.78
C THR A 55 -3.33 -3.86 7.57
N ARG A 56 -3.39 -4.75 8.56
CA ARG A 56 -4.21 -5.96 8.50
C ARG A 56 -5.70 -5.66 8.32
N ALA A 57 -6.24 -4.66 9.03
CA ALA A 57 -7.63 -4.27 8.88
C ALA A 57 -7.94 -3.77 7.46
N ILE A 58 -7.09 -2.91 6.90
CA ILE A 58 -7.23 -2.43 5.51
C ILE A 58 -7.10 -3.58 4.52
N GLN A 59 -6.15 -4.49 4.73
CA GLN A 59 -5.94 -5.66 3.86
C GLN A 59 -7.21 -6.52 3.79
N GLN A 60 -7.79 -6.88 4.94
CA GLN A 60 -9.01 -7.69 5.02
C GLN A 60 -10.19 -7.04 4.30
N MET A 61 -10.35 -5.72 4.43
CA MET A 61 -11.44 -4.99 3.78
C MET A 61 -11.22 -4.77 2.28
N SER A 62 -9.97 -4.53 1.88
CA SER A 62 -9.63 -4.20 0.49
C SER A 62 -9.52 -5.44 -0.40
N GLY A 63 -9.30 -6.62 0.18
CA GLY A 63 -8.97 -7.84 -0.56
C GLY A 63 -7.63 -7.76 -1.30
N GLN A 64 -6.82 -6.72 -1.04
CA GLN A 64 -5.53 -6.54 -1.68
C GLN A 64 -4.50 -7.48 -1.04
N GLU A 65 -3.76 -8.20 -1.87
CA GLU A 65 -2.65 -9.03 -1.39
C GLU A 65 -1.50 -8.14 -0.90
N TYR A 66 -1.04 -8.40 0.33
CA TYR A 66 0.16 -7.75 0.85
C TYR A 66 1.38 -8.46 0.27
N VAL A 67 2.28 -7.68 -0.31
CA VAL A 67 3.57 -8.17 -0.81
C VAL A 67 4.64 -7.52 0.06
N ASP A 68 5.43 -8.34 0.77
CA ASP A 68 6.58 -7.87 1.55
C ASP A 68 7.77 -7.58 0.62
N GLU A 69 7.53 -6.72 -0.36
CA GLU A 69 8.55 -6.26 -1.26
C GLU A 69 8.39 -4.77 -1.53
N TYR A 70 9.51 -4.06 -1.44
CA TYR A 70 9.50 -2.64 -1.67
C TYR A 70 9.24 -2.33 -3.14
N ALA A 71 8.34 -1.38 -3.41
CA ALA A 71 7.94 -1.02 -4.76
C ALA A 71 9.13 -0.58 -5.65
N GLN A 72 10.17 0.03 -5.08
CA GLN A 72 11.38 0.39 -5.84
C GLN A 72 12.15 -0.85 -6.30
N THR A 73 12.29 -1.88 -5.47
CA THR A 73 12.97 -3.13 -5.80
C THR A 73 12.27 -3.83 -6.96
N VAL A 74 10.94 -3.92 -6.91
CA VAL A 74 10.12 -4.45 -8.02
C VAL A 74 10.34 -3.63 -9.30
N LYS A 75 10.29 -2.29 -9.21
CA LYS A 75 10.48 -1.40 -10.36
C LYS A 75 11.88 -1.49 -10.96
N GLU A 76 12.91 -1.69 -10.14
CA GLU A 76 14.28 -1.88 -10.62
C GLU A 76 14.41 -3.21 -11.37
N ARG A 77 13.87 -4.30 -10.81
CA ARG A 77 13.83 -5.61 -11.49
C ARG A 77 13.09 -5.55 -12.82
N MET A 78 11.95 -4.85 -12.89
CA MET A 78 11.21 -4.65 -14.15
C MET A 78 12.01 -3.85 -15.18
N ARG A 79 12.72 -2.80 -14.76
CA ARG A 79 13.60 -2.02 -15.65
C ARG A 79 14.76 -2.86 -16.18
N GLN A 80 15.35 -3.71 -15.34
CA GLN A 80 16.44 -4.59 -15.76
C GLN A 80 15.95 -5.65 -16.77
N ALA A 81 14.83 -6.33 -16.49
CA ALA A 81 14.25 -7.30 -17.40
C ALA A 81 13.86 -6.70 -18.77
N ALA A 82 13.39 -5.45 -18.79
CA ALA A 82 13.10 -4.74 -20.03
C ALA A 82 14.36 -4.46 -20.86
N LYS A 83 15.49 -4.12 -20.22
CA LYS A 83 16.79 -3.92 -20.90
C LYS A 83 17.33 -5.24 -21.47
N ASP A 84 17.26 -6.31 -20.69
CA ASP A 84 17.78 -7.63 -21.10
C ASP A 84 17.01 -8.19 -22.30
N ASN A 85 15.68 -8.01 -22.34
CA ASN A 85 14.84 -8.37 -23.49
C ASN A 85 15.11 -7.53 -24.75
N GLN A 86 15.61 -6.30 -24.61
CA GLN A 86 16.00 -5.47 -25.74
C GLN A 86 17.38 -5.86 -26.27
N ALA A 87 18.30 -6.28 -25.40
CA ALA A 87 19.63 -6.76 -25.78
C ALA A 87 19.56 -8.11 -26.52
N ASN A 88 18.68 -9.03 -26.12
CA ASN A 88 18.50 -10.33 -26.78
C ASN A 88 17.75 -10.28 -28.13
N LYS A 89 17.22 -9.12 -28.52
CA LYS A 89 16.53 -8.91 -29.80
C LYS A 89 17.40 -8.23 -30.86
N GLN A 90 18.64 -7.86 -30.53
CA GLN A 90 19.67 -7.36 -31.45
C GLN A 90 20.64 -8.49 -31.79
#